data_AF-A0A9P3KBY1-F1
#
_entry.id   AF-A0A9P3KBY1-F1
#
_cell.length_a   1.000
_cell.length_b   1.000
_cell.length_c   1.000
_cell.angle_alpha   90.00
_cell.angle_beta   90.00
_cell.angle_gamma   90.00
#
_symmetry.space_group_name_H-M   'P 1'
#
loop_
_entity.id
_entity.type
_entity.pdbx_description
1 polymer ?
#
loop_
_entity_poly.entity_id
_entity_poly.type
_entity_poly.pdbx_seq_one_letter_code
_entity_poly.pdbx_strand_id
1 'polypeptide(L)'
;MADPHRPFELITDASDLAVGTVLLQDFGDGLQPIAYESRKLNLAKRNYPVHDKELLAIVHAFKVWRCYLTGADVTRERERERERERERERERERERERERESIG
;
A
#
# COMPACT_ATOMS: atom_id res chain seq x y z
N MET A 1 -10.54 -20.04 0.33
CA MET A 1 -11.80 -19.30 0.14
C MET A 1 -11.95 -18.36 1.33
N ALA A 2 -12.49 -17.15 1.15
CA ALA A 2 -12.62 -16.16 2.23
C ALA A 2 -13.52 -16.68 3.37
N ASP A 3 -13.13 -16.45 4.62
CA ASP A 3 -13.93 -16.76 5.82
C ASP A 3 -14.42 -15.45 6.46
N PRO A 4 -15.71 -15.12 6.43
CA PRO A 4 -16.21 -13.86 6.98
C PRO A 4 -16.10 -13.76 8.52
N HIS A 5 -15.81 -14.85 9.22
CA HIS A 5 -15.66 -14.87 10.68
C HIS A 5 -14.22 -14.64 11.15
N ARG A 6 -13.28 -14.50 10.23
CA ARG A 6 -11.88 -14.22 10.52
C ARG A 6 -11.52 -12.80 10.10
N PRO A 7 -10.56 -12.15 10.78
CA PRO A 7 -10.14 -10.81 10.43
C PRO A 7 -9.53 -10.79 9.03
N PHE A 8 -9.77 -9.71 8.31
CA PHE A 8 -9.11 -9.41 7.04
C PHE A 8 -7.97 -8.42 7.28
N GLU A 9 -6.86 -8.61 6.56
CA GLU A 9 -5.78 -7.63 6.46
C GLU A 9 -5.74 -7.08 5.03
N LEU A 10 -5.68 -5.76 4.92
CA LEU A 10 -5.67 -5.07 3.63
C LEU A 10 -4.32 -4.40 3.43
N ILE A 11 -3.65 -4.73 2.34
CA ILE A 11 -2.43 -4.06 1.91
C ILE A 11 -2.75 -3.26 0.66
N THR A 12 -2.34 -2.00 0.61
CA THR A 12 -2.53 -1.12 -0.54
C THR A 12 -1.21 -0.50 -0.96
N ASP A 13 -1.04 -0.31 -2.26
CA ASP A 13 0.10 0.35 -2.86
C ASP A 13 -0.38 1.28 -3.99
N ALA A 14 0.38 2.34 -4.25
CA ALA A 14 0.01 3.35 -5.25
C ALA A 14 1.22 3.85 -6.05
N SER A 15 1.27 3.52 -7.33
CA SER A 15 2.28 4.05 -8.26
C SER A 15 1.75 5.26 -9.04
N ASP A 16 2.61 5.86 -9.87
CA ASP A 16 2.20 6.92 -10.79
C ASP A 16 1.23 6.47 -11.88
N LEU A 17 1.10 5.16 -12.11
CA LEU A 17 0.28 4.62 -13.20
C LEU A 17 -0.97 3.90 -12.72
N ALA A 18 -0.92 3.31 -11.52
CA ALA A 18 -1.98 2.46 -11.01
C ALA A 18 -1.93 2.39 -9.47
N VAL A 19 -3.09 2.11 -8.88
CA VAL A 19 -3.22 1.67 -7.49
C VAL A 19 -3.41 0.16 -7.47
N GLY A 20 -2.87 -0.50 -6.44
CA GLY A 20 -2.95 -1.94 -6.25
C GLY A 20 -3.33 -2.26 -4.80
N THR A 21 -4.08 -3.33 -4.59
CA THR A 21 -4.56 -3.73 -3.28
C THR A 21 -4.58 -5.26 -3.18
N VAL A 22 -4.27 -5.80 -2.00
CA VAL A 22 -4.30 -7.23 -1.70
C VAL A 22 -5.10 -7.43 -0.42
N LEU A 23 -6.09 -8.31 -0.48
CA LEU A 23 -6.85 -8.77 0.67
C LEU A 23 -6.22 -10.06 1.17
N LEU A 24 -5.84 -10.10 2.44
CA LEU A 24 -5.21 -11.24 3.09
C LEU A 24 -6.05 -11.73 4.27
N GLN A 25 -5.85 -13.00 4.61
CA GLN A 25 -6.45 -13.63 5.77
C GLN A 25 -5.51 -14.70 6.33
N ASP A 26 -5.55 -14.91 7.64
CA ASP A 26 -4.81 -15.98 8.31
C ASP A 26 -5.72 -17.16 8.63
N PHE A 27 -5.39 -18.33 8.08
CA PHE A 27 -6.11 -19.59 8.31
C PHE A 27 -5.42 -20.52 9.32
N GLY A 28 -4.40 -20.04 10.04
CA GLY A 28 -3.58 -20.82 10.97
C GLY A 28 -2.19 -21.18 10.43
N ASP A 29 -1.82 -20.66 9.27
CA ASP A 29 -0.51 -20.86 8.63
C ASP A 29 0.03 -19.53 8.05
N GLY A 30 -0.26 -18.44 8.76
CA GLY A 30 0.14 -17.08 8.38
C GLY A 30 -0.79 -16.42 7.36
N LEU A 31 -0.45 -15.18 7.01
CA LEU A 31 -1.23 -14.37 6.07
C LEU A 31 -1.14 -14.93 4.66
N GLN A 32 -2.30 -15.24 4.09
CA GLN A 32 -2.45 -15.78 2.75
C GLN A 32 -3.32 -14.84 1.91
N PRO A 33 -2.97 -14.62 0.63
CA PRO A 33 -3.76 -13.77 -0.25
C PRO A 33 -5.09 -14.43 -0.62
N ILE A 34 -6.17 -13.68 -0.45
CA ILE A 34 -7.54 -14.07 -0.81
C ILE A 34 -7.94 -13.47 -2.15
N ALA A 35 -7.55 -12.21 -2.38
CA ALA A 35 -7.87 -11.48 -3.59
C ALA A 35 -6.82 -10.41 -3.89
N TYR A 36 -6.61 -10.17 -5.18
CA TYR A 36 -5.78 -9.09 -5.70
C TYR A 36 -6.67 -8.18 -6.52
N GLU A 37 -6.47 -6.87 -6.40
CA GLU A 37 -7.17 -5.88 -7.20
C GLU A 37 -6.20 -4.77 -7.61
N SER A 38 -6.36 -4.24 -8.82
CA SER A 38 -5.56 -3.11 -9.27
C SER A 38 -6.29 -2.28 -10.30
N ARG A 39 -6.09 -0.97 -10.24
CA ARG A 39 -6.72 -0.04 -11.17
C ARG A 39 -5.74 0.98 -11.71
N LYS A 40 -5.66 1.03 -13.05
CA LYS A 40 -4.96 2.10 -13.76
C LYS A 40 -5.56 3.46 -13.43
N LEU A 41 -4.70 4.43 -13.15
CA LEU A 41 -5.07 5.82 -12.96
C LEU A 41 -5.28 6.50 -14.30
N ASN A 42 -6.36 7.28 -14.39
CA ASN A 42 -6.59 8.20 -15.51
C ASN A 42 -5.65 9.42 -15.40
N LEU A 43 -5.52 10.20 -16.48
CA LEU A 43 -4.55 11.30 -16.55
C LEU A 43 -4.67 12.28 -15.37
N ALA A 44 -5.89 12.63 -14.97
CA ALA A 44 -6.12 13.53 -13.83
C ALA A 44 -5.59 12.95 -12.51
N LYS A 45 -5.88 11.67 -12.23
CA LYS A 45 -5.46 11.00 -10.99
C LYS A 45 -3.97 10.71 -10.92
N ARG A 46 -3.28 10.61 -12.06
CA ARG A 46 -1.81 10.48 -12.09
C ARG A 46 -1.10 11.72 -11.55
N ASN A 47 -1.73 12.88 -11.66
CA ASN A 47 -1.19 14.14 -11.16
C ASN A 47 -1.49 14.38 -9.68
N TYR A 48 -2.17 13.45 -8.99
CA TYR A 48 -2.40 13.58 -7.56
C TYR A 48 -1.08 13.46 -6.78
N PRO A 49 -0.95 14.18 -5.65
CA PRO A 49 0.10 13.92 -4.68
C PRO A 49 0.14 12.45 -4.25
N VAL A 50 1.30 11.98 -3.79
CA VAL A 50 1.49 10.56 -3.41
C VAL A 50 0.52 10.13 -2.30
N HIS A 51 0.31 10.98 -1.28
CA HIS A 51 -0.64 10.70 -0.19
C HIS A 51 -2.08 10.52 -0.70
N ASP A 52 -2.50 11.33 -1.67
CA ASP A 52 -3.83 11.22 -2.28
C ASP A 52 -3.96 9.95 -3.13
N LYS A 53 -2.87 9.50 -3.77
CA LYS A 53 -2.85 8.23 -4.51
C LYS A 53 -2.92 7.03 -3.55
N GLU A 54 -2.24 7.09 -2.41
CA GLU A 54 -2.31 6.08 -1.34
C GLU A 54 -3.74 6.00 -0.77
N LEU A 55 -4.34 7.15 -0.42
CA LEU A 55 -5.75 7.21 -0.01
C LEU A 55 -6.70 6.68 -1.09
N LEU A 56 -6.42 6.99 -2.36
CA LEU A 56 -7.22 6.48 -3.48
C LEU A 56 -7.16 4.96 -3.59
N ALA A 57 -6.03 4.32 -3.25
CA ALA A 57 -5.89 2.86 -3.22
C ALA A 57 -6.79 2.26 -2.12
N ILE A 58 -6.78 2.85 -0.92
CA ILE A 58 -7.65 2.43 0.20
C ILE A 58 -9.12 2.56 -0.20
N VAL A 59 -9.54 3.75 -0.66
CA VAL A 59 -10.91 4.00 -1.09
C VAL A 59 -11.32 3.05 -2.22
N HIS A 60 -10.40 2.68 -3.10
CA HIS A 60 -10.66 1.72 -4.15
C HIS A 60 -10.89 0.31 -3.60
N ALA A 61 -10.04 -0.18 -2.70
CA ALA A 61 -10.22 -1.47 -2.02
C ALA A 61 -11.58 -1.55 -1.32
N PHE A 62 -11.95 -0.54 -0.53
CA PHE A 62 -13.23 -0.51 0.17
C PHE A 62 -14.44 -0.49 -0.76
N LYS A 63 -14.31 0.09 -1.97
CA LYS A 63 -15.37 0.04 -2.98
C LYS A 63 -15.50 -1.34 -3.61
N VAL A 64 -14.40 -2.03 -3.87
CA VAL A 64 -14.40 -3.35 -4.52
C VAL A 64 -14.79 -4.45 -3.53
N TRP A 65 -14.19 -4.45 -2.34
CA TRP A 65 -14.37 -5.46 -1.31
C TRP A 65 -15.29 -5.01 -0.18
N ARG A 66 -16.27 -4.16 -0.49
CA ARG A 66 -17.25 -3.68 0.48
C ARG A 66 -17.91 -4.85 1.24
N CYS A 67 -18.21 -5.96 0.56
CA CYS A 67 -18.80 -7.15 1.18
C CYS A 67 -17.90 -7.83 2.23
N TYR A 68 -16.58 -7.66 2.16
CA TYR A 68 -15.61 -8.23 3.11
C TYR A 68 -15.18 -7.22 4.17
N LEU A 69 -15.08 -5.94 3.81
CA LEU A 69 -14.50 -4.89 4.66
C LEU A 69 -15.55 -4.10 5.46
N THR A 70 -16.84 -4.21 5.13
CA THR A 70 -17.92 -3.53 5.87
C THR A 70 -18.56 -4.49 6.86
N GLY A 71 -18.24 -4.35 8.15
CA GLY A 71 -18.78 -5.18 9.23
C GLY A 71 -17.86 -6.30 9.73
N ALA A 72 -16.73 -6.53 9.07
CA ALA A 72 -15.64 -7.34 9.61
C ALA A 72 -14.66 -6.46 10.41
N ASP A 73 -14.03 -7.02 11.46
CA ASP A 73 -12.89 -6.38 12.14
C ASP A 73 -11.69 -6.33 11.19
N VAL A 74 -11.61 -5.27 10.38
CA VAL A 74 -10.46 -4.99 9.51
C VAL A 74 -9.33 -4.52 10.41
N THR A 75 -8.39 -5.42 10.68
CA THR A 75 -7.51 -5.27 11.85
C THR A 75 -6.31 -4.36 11.58
N ARG A 76 -5.87 -4.12 10.33
CA ARG A 76 -4.62 -3.37 10.09
C ARG A 76 -4.48 -2.82 8.68
N GLU A 77 -4.03 -1.57 8.63
CA GLU A 77 -3.37 -0.94 7.49
C GLU A 77 -1.85 -1.00 7.74
N ARG A 78 -1.07 -1.51 6.78
CA ARG A 78 0.40 -1.57 6.89
C ARG A 78 1.06 -0.73 5.80
N GLU A 79 1.48 0.49 6.14
CA GLU A 79 2.38 1.35 5.33
C GLU A 79 3.86 0.90 5.41
N ARG A 80 4.16 -0.40 5.44
CA ARG A 80 5.42 -0.88 6.04
C ARG A 80 6.68 -0.89 5.16
N GLU A 81 6.63 -0.49 3.89
CA GLU A 81 7.81 -0.65 3.01
C GLU A 81 8.34 0.65 2.40
N ARG A 82 7.45 1.58 2.01
CA ARG A 82 7.86 2.84 1.37
C ARG A 82 8.55 3.82 2.30
N GLU A 83 8.15 3.91 3.56
CA GLU A 83 8.81 4.81 4.51
C GLU A 83 10.25 4.34 4.78
N ARG A 84 10.46 3.02 4.88
CA ARG A 84 11.79 2.41 5.02
C ARG A 84 12.65 2.61 3.78
N GLU A 85 12.06 2.59 2.58
CA GLU A 85 12.79 2.83 1.34
C GLU A 85 13.12 4.32 1.16
N ARG A 86 12.18 5.23 1.47
CA ARG A 86 12.41 6.68 1.49
C ARG A 86 13.46 7.07 2.53
N GLU A 87 13.48 6.43 3.69
CA GLU A 87 14.49 6.66 4.72
C GLU A 87 15.87 6.18 4.25
N ARG A 88 15.95 5.00 3.62
CA ARG A 88 17.18 4.49 2.98
C ARG A 88 17.65 5.38 1.83
N GLU A 89 16.74 5.93 1.04
CA GLU A 89 17.07 6.79 -0.10
C GLU A 89 17.57 8.16 0.38
N ARG A 90 16.92 8.74 1.40
CA ARG A 90 17.40 9.96 2.08
C ARG A 90 18.76 9.75 2.74
N GLU A 91 19.02 8.58 3.30
CA GLU A 91 20.31 8.25 3.90
C GLU A 91 21.42 8.17 2.85
N ARG A 92 21.15 7.52 1.70
CA ARG A 92 22.08 7.46 0.56
C ARG A 92 22.33 8.84 -0.07
N GLU A 93 21.31 9.68 -0.14
CA GLU A 93 21.45 11.03 -0.69
C GLU A 93 22.31 11.92 0.23
N ARG A 94 22.11 11.84 1.55
CA ARG A 94 22.96 12.50 2.55
C ARG A 94 24.40 12.00 2.53
N GLU A 95 24.62 10.71 2.29
CA GLU A 95 25.96 10.13 2.17
C GLU A 95 26.69 10.67 0.93
N ARG A 96 26.02 10.73 -0.22
CA ARG A 96 26.56 11.31 -1.46
C ARG A 96 26.85 12.81 -1.34
N GLU A 97 26.03 13.53 -0.58
CA GLU A 97 26.24 14.97 -0.34
C GLU A 97 27.48 15.21 0.53
N ARG A 98 27.67 14.41 1.59
CA ARG A 98 28.90 14.42 2.41
C ARG A 98 30.15 14.03 1.63
N GLU A 99 30.05 13.05 0.74
CA GLU A 99 31.18 12.67 -0.13
C GLU A 99 31.55 13.80 -1.10
N ARG A 100 30.57 14.52 -1.65
CA ARG A 100 30.81 15.69 -2.51
C ARG A 100 31.45 16.85 -1.75
N GLU A 101 31.02 17.10 -0.52
CA GLU A 101 31.59 18.14 0.36
C GLU A 101 33.00 17.79 0.86
N SER A 102 33.37 16.50 0.93
CA SER A 102 34.71 16.06 1.35
C SER A 102 35.75 16.08 0.23
N ILE A 103 35.33 16.18 -1.03
CA ILE A 103 36.22 16.12 -2.22
C ILE A 103 36.46 17.52 -2.82
N GLY A 104 35.65 18.53 -2.45
CA GLY A 104 35.84 19.94 -2.81
C GLY A 104 36.66 20.71 -1.79
#